data_AF-A0A2H3BQS9-F1
#
_entry.id   AF-A0A2H3BQS9-F1
#
_cell.length_a   1.000
_cell.length_b   1.000
_cell.length_c   1.000
_cell.angle_alpha   90.00
_cell.angle_beta   90.00
_cell.angle_gamma   90.00
#
_symmetry.space_group_name_H-M   'P 1'
#
loop_
_entity.id
_entity.type
_entity.pdbx_description
1 polymer ?
#
loop_
_entity_poly.entity_id
_entity_poly.type
_entity_poly.pdbx_seq_one_letter_code
_entity_poly.pdbx_strand_id
1 'polypeptide(L)'
;MHFELLCVTEDDRRSDVDIIDHPLLRGYLLDPRGYENGILNVCHGCESRLQVGHLPMYALRNNLYRGTLPERFRDLTWVEEMACAIYRCTCHVTRLFNTGSDQPRAFHGNTCAHDLNFVSTATVLPRVPADVKGMLSVVFVGSWQPLKSLKTVYRIRKDKVWEFLTWLADNNPLYAKIKLSEAHLRLYENDEIPGMEER
;
A
#
# COMPACT_ATOMS: atom_id res chain seq x y z
N MET A 1 8.28 -1.71 2.97
CA MET A 1 7.37 -2.17 1.92
C MET A 1 6.11 -1.33 2.07
N HIS A 2 5.99 -0.24 1.31
CA HIS A 2 4.75 0.54 1.27
C HIS A 2 3.68 -0.37 0.64
N PHE A 3 2.54 -0.55 1.31
CA PHE A 3 1.44 -1.33 0.77
C PHE A 3 0.69 -0.42 -0.19
N GLU A 4 1.30 -0.23 -1.35
CA GLU A 4 0.69 0.48 -2.43
C GLU A 4 -0.51 -0.35 -2.93
N LEU A 5 -1.67 -0.09 -2.32
CA LEU A 5 -3.00 -0.37 -2.82
C LEU A 5 -3.24 0.49 -4.07
N LEU A 6 -2.38 0.35 -5.08
CA LEU A 6 -2.49 1.04 -6.35
C LEU A 6 -3.49 0.27 -7.19
N CYS A 7 -4.68 0.85 -7.23
CA CYS A 7 -5.79 0.41 -8.02
C CYS A 7 -5.56 0.83 -9.46
N VAL A 8 -5.68 -0.13 -10.36
CA VAL A 8 -5.85 0.16 -11.77
C VAL A 8 -7.35 0.32 -11.97
N THR A 9 -7.77 1.50 -12.39
CA THR A 9 -9.17 1.72 -12.79
C THR A 9 -9.39 1.05 -14.14
N GLU A 10 -10.55 0.42 -14.36
CA GLU A 10 -10.89 -0.10 -15.70
C GLU A 10 -10.98 1.03 -16.74
N ASP A 11 -11.13 2.29 -16.31
CA ASP A 11 -11.03 3.47 -17.19
C ASP A 11 -9.61 3.73 -17.72
N ASP A 12 -8.56 3.22 -17.05
CA ASP A 12 -7.19 3.17 -17.60
C ASP A 12 -6.99 2.01 -18.59
N ARG A 13 -7.86 0.99 -18.53
CA ARG A 13 -7.96 -0.05 -19.55
C ARG A 13 -8.90 0.44 -20.65
N ARG A 14 -8.39 1.33 -21.51
CA ARG A 14 -9.07 1.62 -22.76
C ARG A 14 -9.35 0.30 -23.49
N SER A 15 -10.61 0.07 -23.82
CA SER A 15 -11.13 -1.03 -24.64
C SER A 15 -10.51 -1.07 -26.04
N ASP A 16 -9.88 0.03 -26.45
CA ASP A 16 -8.97 0.12 -27.58
C ASP A 16 -7.55 0.14 -27.01
N VAL A 17 -7.00 -1.04 -26.70
CA VAL A 17 -5.56 -1.15 -26.46
C VAL A 17 -4.93 -0.80 -27.81
N ASP A 18 -4.37 0.40 -27.92
CA ASP A 18 -3.48 0.77 -29.02
C ASP A 18 -2.30 -0.20 -28.99
N ILE A 19 -2.46 -1.33 -29.69
CA ILE A 19 -1.42 -2.32 -29.84
C ILE A 19 -0.29 -1.60 -30.54
N ILE A 20 0.84 -1.44 -29.85
CA ILE A 20 2.06 -0.93 -30.47
C ILE A 20 2.46 -1.92 -31.56
N ASP A 21 2.13 -1.60 -32.81
CA ASP A 21 2.45 -2.43 -33.98
C ASP A 21 3.93 -2.24 -34.37
N HIS A 22 4.83 -2.76 -33.52
CA HIS A 22 6.27 -2.70 -33.74
C HIS A 22 6.89 -4.10 -33.73
N PRO A 23 7.70 -4.49 -34.74
CA PRO A 23 8.24 -5.85 -34.88
C PRO A 23 9.03 -6.35 -33.66
N LEU A 24 9.75 -5.46 -32.97
CA LEU A 24 10.53 -5.79 -31.76
C LEU A 24 9.70 -5.81 -30.46
N LEU A 25 8.52 -5.19 -30.46
CA LEU A 25 7.64 -5.11 -29.29
C LEU A 25 6.50 -6.13 -29.37
N ARG A 26 6.41 -6.84 -30.50
CA ARG A 26 5.48 -7.95 -30.73
C ARG A 26 5.67 -9.03 -29.66
N GLY A 27 4.70 -9.14 -28.74
CA GLY A 27 4.72 -10.07 -27.61
C GLY A 27 4.91 -9.43 -26.23
N TYR A 28 5.19 -8.13 -26.17
CA TYR A 28 5.22 -7.34 -24.94
C TYR A 28 3.95 -6.47 -24.86
N LEU A 29 3.26 -6.51 -23.72
CA LEU A 29 2.08 -5.68 -23.45
C LEU A 29 2.55 -4.48 -22.61
N LEU A 30 2.73 -3.34 -23.27
CA LEU A 30 3.27 -2.09 -22.72
C LEU A 30 2.16 -1.03 -22.67
N ASP A 31 2.26 -0.07 -21.75
CA ASP A 31 1.34 1.05 -21.70
C ASP A 31 1.56 1.92 -22.95
N PRO A 32 0.53 2.22 -23.77
CA PRO A 32 0.67 3.03 -24.97
C PRO A 32 1.28 4.41 -24.72
N ARG A 33 1.09 5.00 -23.52
CA ARG A 33 1.73 6.27 -23.14
C ARG A 33 3.24 6.18 -23.05
N GLY A 34 3.77 4.97 -22.87
CA GLY A 34 5.22 4.71 -22.85
C GLY A 34 5.84 4.68 -24.25
N TYR A 35 5.06 4.69 -25.33
CA TYR A 35 5.58 4.67 -26.68
C TYR A 35 5.17 5.93 -27.44
N GLU A 36 6.14 6.83 -27.65
CA GLU A 36 5.90 8.12 -28.29
C GLU A 36 6.89 8.31 -29.44
N ASN A 37 6.38 8.63 -30.63
CA ASN A 37 7.20 8.93 -31.82
C ASN A 37 8.24 7.85 -32.18
N GLY A 38 7.93 6.57 -31.96
CA GLY A 38 8.87 5.47 -32.24
C GLY A 38 9.86 5.17 -31.11
N ILE A 39 9.83 5.94 -30.02
CA ILE A 39 10.70 5.77 -28.85
C ILE A 39 9.92 5.12 -27.73
N LEU A 40 10.46 4.01 -27.19
CA LEU A 40 9.93 3.36 -26.00
C LEU A 40 10.55 3.96 -24.75
N ASN A 41 9.75 4.73 -24.01
CA ASN A 41 10.07 5.26 -22.70
C ASN A 41 9.71 4.24 -21.62
N VAL A 42 10.73 3.65 -21.00
CA VAL A 42 10.61 2.74 -19.87
C VAL A 42 11.46 3.23 -18.71
N CYS A 43 11.05 2.94 -17.47
CA CYS A 43 11.92 3.18 -16.34
C CYS A 43 13.15 2.24 -16.40
N HIS A 44 14.24 2.63 -15.75
CA HIS A 44 15.48 1.84 -15.67
C HIS A 44 15.25 0.39 -15.19
N GLY A 45 14.30 0.18 -14.27
CA GLY A 45 13.94 -1.16 -13.78
C GLY A 45 13.29 -2.06 -14.83
N CYS A 46 12.48 -1.49 -15.72
CA CYS A 46 11.90 -2.20 -16.85
C CYS A 46 12.94 -2.43 -17.96
N GLU A 47 13.74 -1.39 -18.26
CA GLU A 47 14.82 -1.47 -19.26
C GLU A 47 15.80 -2.61 -18.94
N SER A 48 16.33 -2.65 -17.71
CA SER A 48 17.27 -3.70 -17.26
C SER A 48 16.71 -5.11 -17.38
N ARG A 49 15.40 -5.31 -17.18
CA ARG A 49 14.72 -6.62 -17.36
C ARG A 49 14.53 -6.95 -18.84
N LEU A 50 14.17 -5.96 -19.65
CA LEU A 50 13.94 -6.13 -21.09
C LEU A 50 15.26 -6.43 -21.83
N GLN A 51 16.38 -5.80 -21.45
CA GLN A 51 17.70 -6.06 -22.04
C GLN A 51 18.14 -7.52 -21.89
N VAL A 52 17.73 -8.20 -20.82
CA VAL A 52 18.01 -9.62 -20.57
C VAL A 52 16.89 -10.55 -21.08
N GLY A 53 15.91 -10.04 -21.82
CA GLY A 53 14.81 -10.82 -22.38
C GLY A 53 13.74 -11.26 -21.37
N HIS A 54 13.70 -10.66 -20.18
CA HIS A 54 12.74 -11.01 -19.13
C HIS A 54 11.57 -10.02 -19.05
N LEU A 55 10.40 -10.53 -18.65
CA LEU A 55 9.23 -9.69 -18.41
C LEU A 55 9.46 -8.81 -17.16
N PRO A 56 9.29 -7.47 -17.25
CA PRO A 56 9.33 -6.60 -16.09
C PRO A 56 8.30 -6.98 -15.03
N MET A 57 8.64 -6.79 -13.76
CA MET A 57 7.78 -7.18 -12.64
C MET A 57 6.42 -6.48 -12.67
N TYR A 58 6.36 -5.19 -12.99
CA TYR A 58 5.12 -4.39 -12.98
C TYR A 58 4.55 -4.16 -14.38
N ALA A 59 4.59 -5.19 -15.23
CA ALA A 59 4.06 -5.09 -16.59
C ALA A 59 2.52 -5.18 -16.60
N LEU A 60 1.89 -4.65 -17.65
CA LEU A 60 0.46 -4.90 -17.88
C LEU A 60 0.22 -6.40 -18.16
N ARG A 61 1.14 -7.05 -18.88
CA ARG A 61 1.04 -8.47 -19.28
C ARG A 61 0.87 -9.45 -18.11
N ASN A 62 1.47 -9.18 -16.96
CA ASN A 62 1.36 -10.05 -15.78
C ASN A 62 0.31 -9.55 -14.77
N ASN A 63 -0.51 -8.56 -15.14
CA ASN A 63 -1.51 -7.91 -14.26
C ASN A 63 -0.90 -7.36 -12.97
N LEU A 64 0.39 -6.98 -12.98
CA LEU A 64 1.08 -6.36 -11.85
C LEU A 64 1.37 -4.88 -12.11
N TYR A 65 0.80 -4.30 -13.17
CA TYR A 65 0.83 -2.86 -13.39
C TYR A 65 0.23 -2.13 -12.19
N ARG A 66 0.94 -1.09 -11.76
CA ARG A 66 0.52 -0.22 -10.68
C ARG A 66 0.05 1.09 -11.31
N GLY A 67 -1.23 1.42 -11.11
CA GLY A 67 -1.77 2.71 -11.51
C GLY A 67 -1.15 3.86 -10.71
N THR A 68 -1.58 5.08 -10.98
CA THR A 68 -1.21 6.26 -10.18
C THR A 68 -2.34 6.63 -9.23
N LEU A 69 -2.04 6.83 -7.94
CA LEU A 69 -3.02 7.39 -7.02
C LEU A 69 -3.23 8.89 -7.31
N PRO A 70 -4.48 9.41 -7.19
CA PRO A 70 -4.76 10.83 -7.19
C PRO A 70 -3.90 11.59 -6.17
N GLU A 71 -3.55 12.84 -6.48
CA GLU A 71 -2.63 13.65 -5.66
C GLU A 71 -3.04 13.76 -4.20
N ARG A 72 -4.35 13.88 -3.93
CA ARG A 72 -4.94 13.93 -2.58
C ARG A 72 -4.67 12.69 -1.71
N PHE A 73 -4.26 11.57 -2.31
CA PHE A 73 -4.01 10.31 -1.61
C PHE A 73 -2.53 9.89 -1.62
N ARG A 74 -1.63 10.66 -2.26
CA ARG A 74 -0.20 10.32 -2.34
C ARG A 74 0.51 10.35 -0.98
N ASP A 75 -0.04 11.08 -0.02
CA ASP A 75 0.44 11.20 1.36
C ASP A 75 -0.27 10.25 2.33
N LEU A 76 -0.97 9.21 1.84
CA LEU A 76 -1.49 8.16 2.71
C LEU A 76 -0.36 7.53 3.52
N THR A 77 -0.59 7.36 4.82
CA THR A 77 0.37 6.65 5.67
C THR A 77 0.22 5.15 5.45
N TRP A 78 1.29 4.40 5.68
CA TRP A 78 1.26 2.94 5.61
C TRP A 78 0.23 2.32 6.57
N VAL A 79 -0.10 3.01 7.67
CA VAL A 79 -1.11 2.57 8.64
C VAL A 79 -2.53 2.81 8.11
N GLU A 80 -2.75 3.92 7.41
CA GLU A 80 -4.00 4.18 6.68
C GLU A 80 -4.19 3.17 5.54
N GLU A 81 -3.13 2.84 4.79
CA GLU A 81 -3.13 1.77 3.79
C GLU A 81 -3.51 0.43 4.43
N MET A 82 -2.92 0.09 5.59
CA MET A 82 -3.28 -1.13 6.32
C MET A 82 -4.75 -1.15 6.71
N ALA A 83 -5.31 -0.03 7.20
CA ALA A 83 -6.73 0.05 7.54
C ALA A 83 -7.65 -0.19 6.32
N CYS A 84 -7.18 0.13 5.12
CA CYS A 84 -7.90 -0.06 3.86
C CYS A 84 -7.64 -1.40 3.16
N ALA A 85 -6.75 -2.26 3.68
CA ALA A 85 -6.35 -3.48 3.00
C ALA A 85 -7.39 -4.62 3.08
N ILE A 86 -7.85 -5.11 1.92
CA ILE A 86 -8.73 -6.29 1.80
C ILE A 86 -7.99 -7.55 2.27
N TYR A 87 -6.80 -7.78 1.74
CA TYR A 87 -5.97 -8.94 2.06
C TYR A 87 -4.79 -8.52 2.94
N ARG A 88 -4.44 -9.36 3.90
CA ARG A 88 -3.25 -9.16 4.75
C ARG A 88 -2.51 -10.46 4.92
N CYS A 89 -1.19 -10.42 4.69
CA CYS A 89 -0.29 -11.56 4.81
C CYS A 89 0.99 -11.24 5.61
N THR A 90 1.15 -10.02 6.12
CA THR A 90 2.40 -9.53 6.71
C THR A 90 2.19 -8.89 8.07
N CYS A 91 3.03 -9.26 9.05
CA CYS A 91 3.12 -8.60 10.34
C CYS A 91 4.30 -7.61 10.35
N HIS A 92 4.10 -6.43 10.94
CA HIS A 92 5.11 -5.37 11.02
C HIS A 92 5.69 -5.29 12.42
N VAL A 93 7.02 -5.50 12.51
CA VAL A 93 7.76 -5.37 13.76
C VAL A 93 8.69 -4.17 13.66
N THR A 94 8.36 -3.12 14.41
CA THR A 94 9.14 -1.90 14.50
C THR A 94 10.06 -1.98 15.72
N ARG A 95 11.37 -1.87 15.51
CA ARG A 95 12.34 -1.74 16.60
C ARG A 95 12.81 -0.29 16.71
N LEU A 96 12.61 0.29 17.89
CA LEU A 96 13.09 1.62 18.21
C LEU A 96 14.35 1.52 19.06
N PHE A 97 15.47 1.99 18.51
CA PHE A 97 16.77 1.97 19.17
C PHE A 97 17.08 3.34 19.77
N ASN A 98 17.56 3.35 21.02
CA ASN A 98 18.12 4.52 21.64
C ASN A 98 19.64 4.58 21.42
N THR A 99 20.11 5.45 20.52
CA THR A 99 21.54 5.71 20.30
C THR A 99 21.95 7.02 20.97
N GLY A 100 21.86 7.12 22.31
CA GLY A 100 22.57 8.09 23.17
C GLY A 100 22.33 9.60 22.98
N SER A 101 21.78 10.05 21.85
CA SER A 101 21.29 11.42 21.63
C SER A 101 19.78 11.42 21.74
N ASP A 102 19.20 12.44 22.37
CA ASP A 102 17.79 12.63 22.78
C ASP A 102 16.67 12.41 21.73
N GLN A 103 16.97 11.84 20.56
CA GLN A 103 15.98 11.39 19.59
C GLN A 103 16.42 10.07 18.94
N PRO A 104 15.54 9.07 18.80
CA PRO A 104 15.77 7.87 18.03
C PRO A 104 15.76 8.27 16.55
N ARG A 105 16.91 8.65 16.02
CA ARG A 105 17.03 9.09 14.61
C ARG A 105 16.91 7.95 13.61
N ALA A 106 16.78 6.70 14.07
CA ALA A 106 16.74 5.54 13.21
C ALA A 106 15.55 4.62 13.54
N PHE A 107 14.53 4.68 12.69
CA PHE A 107 13.42 3.74 12.67
C PHE A 107 13.83 2.50 11.86
N HIS A 108 14.04 1.37 12.52
CA HIS A 108 14.33 0.10 11.85
C HIS A 108 13.09 -0.79 11.93
N GLY A 109 12.33 -0.81 10.84
CA GLY A 109 11.20 -1.72 10.67
C GLY A 109 11.64 -2.98 9.94
N ASN A 110 11.45 -4.15 10.56
CA ASN A 110 11.58 -5.43 9.87
C ASN A 110 10.18 -5.89 9.45
N THR A 111 10.04 -6.31 8.20
CA THR A 111 8.82 -6.99 7.73
C THR A 111 9.12 -8.48 7.71
N CYS A 112 8.43 -9.24 8.56
CA CYS A 112 8.55 -10.70 8.60
C CYS A 112 7.34 -11.30 7.87
N ALA A 113 7.58 -12.03 6.80
CA ALA A 113 6.58 -12.87 6.16
C ALA A 113 6.69 -14.29 6.76
N HIS A 114 5.70 -14.69 7.55
CA HIS A 114 5.55 -16.05 8.05
C HIS A 114 4.39 -16.70 7.31
N ASP A 115 4.40 -18.03 7.18
CA ASP A 115 3.23 -18.78 6.72
C ASP A 115 2.08 -18.61 7.74
N LEU A 116 1.32 -17.53 7.58
CA LEU A 116 0.07 -17.33 8.26
C LEU A 116 -0.95 -18.22 7.57
N ASN A 117 -1.33 -19.31 8.23
CA ASN A 117 -2.37 -20.23 7.76
C ASN A 117 -3.79 -19.61 7.75
N PHE A 118 -3.88 -18.28 7.74
CA PHE A 118 -5.11 -17.52 7.56
C PHE A 118 -4.81 -16.26 6.73
N VAL A 119 -5.34 -16.19 5.51
CA VAL A 119 -5.51 -14.89 4.85
C VAL A 119 -6.79 -14.29 5.43
N SER A 120 -6.65 -13.38 6.39
CA SER A 120 -7.81 -12.61 6.86
C SER A 120 -8.27 -11.69 5.74
N THR A 121 -9.31 -12.10 5.02
CA THR A 121 -9.94 -11.30 3.99
C THR A 121 -11.00 -10.43 4.64
N ALA A 122 -10.87 -9.11 4.54
CA ALA A 122 -11.89 -8.20 5.05
C ALA A 122 -13.14 -8.26 4.16
N THR A 123 -14.29 -8.47 4.79
CA THR A 123 -15.60 -8.31 4.14
C THR A 123 -16.22 -6.93 4.39
N VAL A 124 -15.68 -6.20 5.38
CA VAL A 124 -16.09 -4.85 5.78
C VAL A 124 -14.84 -3.99 5.97
N LEU A 125 -14.84 -2.77 5.42
CA LEU A 125 -13.76 -1.78 5.54
C LEU A 125 -14.28 -0.43 6.06
N PRO A 126 -13.42 0.44 6.65
CA PRO A 126 -12.05 0.15 7.04
C PRO A 126 -12.00 -0.96 8.10
N ARG A 127 -10.83 -1.56 8.25
CA ARG A 127 -10.60 -2.57 9.29
C ARG A 127 -10.82 -1.94 10.66
N VAL A 128 -11.17 -2.74 11.66
CA VAL A 128 -11.28 -2.24 13.03
C VAL A 128 -9.88 -2.01 13.64
N PRO A 129 -9.73 -1.11 14.62
CA PRO A 129 -8.43 -0.85 15.24
C PRO A 129 -7.76 -2.10 15.82
N ALA A 130 -8.54 -3.03 16.38
CA ALA A 130 -8.05 -4.31 16.90
C ALA A 130 -7.34 -5.14 15.81
N ASP A 131 -7.88 -5.16 14.60
CA ASP A 131 -7.28 -5.88 13.46
C ASP A 131 -6.00 -5.20 12.98
N VAL A 132 -5.94 -3.86 13.01
CA VAL A 132 -4.71 -3.13 12.63
C VAL A 132 -3.64 -3.36 13.71
N LYS A 133 -3.99 -3.19 14.98
CA LYS A 133 -3.11 -3.43 16.14
C LYS A 133 -2.56 -4.85 16.17
N GLY A 134 -3.36 -5.85 15.81
CA GLY A 134 -2.93 -7.25 15.76
C GLY A 134 -1.72 -7.49 14.84
N MET A 135 -1.55 -6.66 13.82
CA MET A 135 -0.47 -6.76 12.83
C MET A 135 0.72 -5.85 13.15
N LEU A 136 0.64 -5.06 14.23
CA LEU A 136 1.66 -4.11 14.65
C LEU A 136 2.31 -4.58 15.95
N SER A 137 3.63 -4.69 15.93
CA SER A 137 4.44 -4.89 17.12
C SER A 137 5.49 -3.80 17.18
N VAL A 138 5.52 -3.06 18.29
CA VAL A 138 6.58 -2.10 18.60
C VAL A 138 7.43 -2.68 19.69
N VAL A 139 8.74 -2.73 19.47
CA VAL A 139 9.72 -3.20 20.46
C VAL A 139 10.67 -2.05 20.75
N PHE A 140 10.69 -1.61 22.01
CA PHE A 140 11.66 -0.63 22.48
C PHE A 140 12.94 -1.33 22.93
N VAL A 141 14.08 -0.88 22.41
CA VAL A 141 15.39 -1.39 22.81
C VAL A 141 16.11 -0.30 23.61
N GLY A 142 16.13 -0.46 24.94
CA GLY A 142 16.73 0.49 25.90
C GLY A 142 15.74 0.96 26.97
N SER A 143 16.17 1.89 27.83
CA SER A 143 15.39 2.41 28.97
C SER A 143 14.39 3.52 28.62
N TRP A 144 14.35 3.97 27.37
CA TRP A 144 13.55 5.12 26.94
C TRP A 144 12.44 4.71 25.96
N GLN A 145 11.23 5.24 26.18
CA GLN A 145 10.00 4.89 25.45
C GLN A 145 9.31 6.15 24.89
N PRO A 146 9.41 6.44 23.58
CA PRO A 146 8.76 7.58 22.95
C PRO A 146 7.29 7.33 22.62
N LEU A 147 6.47 7.12 23.64
CA LEU A 147 5.03 6.89 23.45
C LEU A 147 4.36 8.02 22.65
N LYS A 148 4.80 9.27 22.82
CA LYS A 148 4.29 10.43 22.06
C LYS A 148 4.60 10.36 20.56
N SER A 149 5.81 9.94 20.18
CA SER A 149 6.19 9.86 18.76
C SER A 149 5.46 8.74 18.04
N LEU A 150 5.08 7.68 18.77
CA LEU A 150 4.28 6.59 18.22
C LEU A 150 2.89 7.04 17.78
N LYS A 151 2.23 7.92 18.54
CA LYS A 151 0.94 8.49 18.15
C LYS A 151 0.99 9.14 16.78
N THR A 152 2.07 9.87 16.48
CA THR A 152 2.27 10.51 15.17
C THR A 152 2.50 9.49 14.05
N VAL A 153 3.30 8.44 14.30
CA VAL A 153 3.63 7.42 13.30
C VAL A 153 2.43 6.52 12.99
N TYR A 154 1.60 6.22 13.98
CA TYR A 154 0.45 5.32 13.89
C TYR A 154 -0.90 6.03 13.74
N ARG A 155 -0.88 7.33 13.43
CA ARG A 155 -2.08 8.13 13.22
C ARG A 155 -2.83 7.69 11.96
N ILE A 156 -4.16 7.61 12.08
CA ILE A 156 -5.09 7.27 11.00
C ILE A 156 -6.08 8.42 10.84
N ARG A 157 -5.94 9.22 9.79
CA ARG A 157 -6.88 10.32 9.49
C ARG A 157 -8.20 9.73 8.99
N LYS A 158 -9.23 9.69 9.84
CA LYS A 158 -10.50 9.02 9.55
C LYS A 158 -11.16 9.52 8.26
N ASP A 159 -11.21 10.84 8.08
CA ASP A 159 -11.84 11.46 6.91
C ASP A 159 -11.12 11.04 5.62
N LYS A 160 -9.78 11.04 5.64
CA LYS A 160 -8.96 10.63 4.51
C LYS A 160 -9.13 9.15 4.18
N VAL A 161 -9.19 8.29 5.19
CA VAL A 161 -9.47 6.86 5.01
C VAL A 161 -10.84 6.63 4.39
N TRP A 162 -11.86 7.37 4.85
CA TRP A 162 -13.20 7.28 4.31
C TRP A 162 -13.28 7.72 2.84
N GLU A 163 -12.71 8.88 2.54
CA GLU A 163 -12.60 9.39 1.17
C GLU A 163 -11.85 8.42 0.26
N PHE A 164 -10.76 7.84 0.75
CA PHE A 164 -9.98 6.88 0.00
C PHE A 164 -10.77 5.59 -0.26
N LEU A 165 -11.43 5.03 0.75
CA LEU A 165 -12.25 3.82 0.58
C LEU A 165 -13.45 4.03 -0.35
N THR A 166 -14.06 5.20 -0.30
CA THR A 166 -15.15 5.56 -1.22
C THR A 166 -14.62 5.64 -2.65
N TRP A 167 -13.50 6.35 -2.85
CA TRP A 167 -12.84 6.40 -4.15
C TRP A 167 -12.46 4.99 -4.65
N LEU A 168 -11.92 4.15 -3.78
CA LEU A 168 -11.57 2.76 -4.10
C LEU A 168 -12.78 1.95 -4.52
N ALA A 169 -13.93 2.08 -3.85
CA ALA A 169 -15.14 1.37 -4.21
C ALA A 169 -15.63 1.73 -5.63
N ASP A 170 -15.50 3.00 -6.00
CA ASP A 170 -15.90 3.49 -7.32
C ASP A 170 -14.88 3.14 -8.42
N ASN A 171 -13.60 3.02 -8.08
CA ASN A 171 -12.50 2.98 -9.04
C ASN A 171 -11.76 1.63 -9.10
N ASN A 172 -11.95 0.73 -8.12
CA ASN A 172 -11.32 -0.58 -8.09
C ASN A 172 -12.36 -1.70 -8.02
N PRO A 173 -12.44 -2.58 -9.04
CA PRO A 173 -13.32 -3.75 -9.02
C PRO A 173 -13.17 -4.67 -7.79
N LEU A 174 -11.98 -4.73 -7.18
CA LEU A 174 -11.75 -5.49 -5.94
C LEU A 174 -12.49 -4.89 -4.73
N TYR A 175 -12.66 -3.57 -4.73
CA TYR A 175 -13.30 -2.83 -3.64
C TYR A 175 -14.80 -2.59 -3.89
N ALA A 176 -15.25 -2.65 -5.14
CA ALA A 176 -16.63 -2.39 -5.53
C ALA A 176 -17.69 -3.21 -4.75
N LYS A 177 -17.33 -4.41 -4.26
CA LYS A 177 -18.23 -5.29 -3.49
C LYS A 177 -17.98 -5.27 -1.98
N ILE A 178 -17.00 -4.51 -1.51
CA ILE A 178 -16.66 -4.44 -0.09
C ILE A 178 -17.64 -3.52 0.62
N LYS A 179 -18.15 -3.94 1.79
CA LYS A 179 -19.03 -3.09 2.60
C LYS A 179 -18.22 -2.04 3.33
N LEU A 180 -18.60 -0.77 3.22
CA LEU A 180 -18.00 0.31 3.98
C LEU A 180 -18.77 0.56 5.29
N SER A 181 -18.06 0.77 6.40
CA SER A 181 -18.63 0.92 7.73
C SER A 181 -18.04 2.12 8.46
N GLU A 182 -18.84 3.18 8.61
CA GLU A 182 -18.50 4.30 9.49
C GLU A 182 -18.37 3.86 10.95
N ALA A 183 -19.10 2.82 11.35
CA ALA A 183 -19.01 2.29 12.71
C ALA A 183 -17.58 1.81 13.02
N HIS A 184 -16.87 1.24 12.04
CA HIS A 184 -15.46 0.88 12.21
C HIS A 184 -14.56 2.12 12.34
N LEU A 185 -14.83 3.18 11.57
CA LEU A 185 -14.10 4.45 11.70
C LEU A 185 -14.26 5.07 13.09
N ARG A 186 -15.47 5.01 13.67
CA ARG A 186 -15.74 5.56 15.00
C ARG A 186 -14.95 4.89 16.12
N LEU A 187 -14.46 3.67 15.91
CA LEU A 187 -13.58 2.97 16.85
C LEU A 187 -12.16 3.57 16.92
N TYR A 188 -11.76 4.38 15.92
CA TYR A 188 -10.51 5.14 15.95
C TYR A 188 -10.76 6.46 16.71
N GLU A 189 -10.52 6.42 18.02
CA GLU A 189 -10.63 7.57 18.90
C GLU A 189 -9.49 8.56 18.61
N ASN A 190 -9.82 9.83 18.37
CA ASN A 190 -8.84 10.89 18.08
C ASN A 190 -7.83 10.56 16.97
N ASP A 191 -8.24 9.81 15.94
CA ASP A 191 -7.36 9.34 14.85
C ASP A 191 -6.23 8.39 15.32
N GLU A 192 -6.39 7.76 16.49
CA GLU A 192 -5.41 6.84 17.08
C GLU A 192 -5.93 5.39 17.07
N ILE A 193 -4.99 4.44 17.15
CA ILE A 193 -5.28 3.03 17.38
C ILE A 193 -5.29 2.79 18.90
N PRO A 194 -6.43 2.44 19.51
CA PRO A 194 -6.52 2.25 20.96
C PRO A 194 -5.56 1.18 21.50
N GLY A 195 -4.89 1.51 22.61
CA GLY A 195 -4.00 0.60 23.35
C GLY A 195 -2.67 0.28 22.68
N MET A 196 -2.20 1.10 21.73
CA MET A 196 -0.85 0.96 21.16
C MET A 196 0.29 1.20 22.17
N GLU A 197 -0.01 1.85 23.29
CA GLU A 197 0.96 2.18 24.36
C GLU A 197 1.17 1.04 25.37
N GLU A 198 0.32 0.01 25.37
CA GLU A 198 0.25 -1.03 26.41
C GLU A 198 1.03 -2.33 26.07
N ARG A 199 1.95 -2.30 25.10
CA ARG A 199 2.69 -3.48 24.63
C ARG A 199 4.20 -3.41 24.86
#